data_AF-A0A177U3S5-F1
#
_entry.id   AF-A0A177U3S5-F1
#
_cell.length_a   1.000
_cell.length_b   1.000
_cell.length_c   1.000
_cell.angle_alpha   90.00
_cell.angle_beta   90.00
_cell.angle_gamma   90.00
#
_symmetry.space_group_name_H-M   'P 1'
#
loop_
_entity.id
_entity.type
_entity.pdbx_description
1 polymer ?
#
loop_
_entity_poly.entity_id
_entity_poly.type
_entity_poly.pdbx_seq_one_letter_code
_entity_poly.pdbx_strand_id
1 'polypeptide(L)'
;MPDHMNRGPHTGLEPGTLASDMDASQRKSIISNFDYDELIKIQLPQAAGIHNVAVFDLDDVRPVGATAKSFTTRFNKDPSELRALVDRFTVANAPAAPPAEKSTSFELGGGTYTVSGPRGGQFPLDLAVLHGKTEDGEDDVLFASKTAAVLVLVQANPAVADEQQRKRSDSEEASKLAKEKDTVWSAVRSFTQALTSRGL
;
A
#
# COMPACT_ATOMS: atom_id res chain seq x y z
N MET A 1 -14.97 52.50 10.91
CA MET A 1 -15.06 51.92 9.55
C MET A 1 -14.56 50.48 9.65
N PRO A 2 -15.42 49.46 9.75
CA PRO A 2 -14.99 48.08 9.72
C PRO A 2 -15.00 47.56 8.28
N ASP A 3 -13.82 47.21 7.77
CA ASP A 3 -13.65 46.50 6.51
C ASP A 3 -14.07 45.03 6.70
N HIS A 4 -15.12 44.63 6.00
CA HIS A 4 -15.66 43.27 6.00
C HIS A 4 -14.71 42.32 5.26
N MET A 5 -13.99 41.46 5.99
CA MET A 5 -13.31 40.32 5.39
C MET A 5 -14.36 39.26 5.01
N ASN A 6 -14.63 39.19 3.71
CA ASN A 6 -15.42 38.15 3.07
C ASN A 6 -14.67 36.80 3.17
N ARG A 7 -14.92 36.02 4.24
CA ARG A 7 -14.51 34.61 4.33
C ARG A 7 -15.53 33.77 3.55
N GLY A 8 -15.25 33.54 2.28
CA GLY A 8 -15.96 32.51 1.51
C GLY A 8 -15.74 31.12 2.15
N PRO A 9 -16.68 30.17 1.97
CA PRO A 9 -16.51 28.82 2.49
C PRO A 9 -15.43 28.12 1.67
N HIS A 10 -14.23 28.00 2.25
CA HIS A 10 -13.23 27.04 1.80
C HIS A 10 -13.66 25.64 2.26
N THR A 11 -14.60 25.04 1.54
CA THR A 11 -14.83 23.58 1.61
C THR A 11 -14.45 23.00 0.27
N GLY A 12 -13.16 22.98 -0.02
CA GLY A 12 -12.59 21.96 -0.88
C GLY A 12 -12.67 20.66 -0.10
N LEU A 13 -13.78 19.95 -0.22
CA LEU A 13 -13.90 18.58 0.27
C LEU A 13 -12.88 17.76 -0.51
N GLU A 14 -11.77 17.43 0.13
CA GLU A 14 -10.86 16.45 -0.43
C GLU A 14 -11.62 15.13 -0.57
N PRO A 15 -11.48 14.41 -1.70
CA PRO A 15 -12.19 13.16 -1.93
C PRO A 15 -11.93 12.11 -0.82
N GLY A 16 -10.83 12.24 -0.06
CA GLY A 16 -10.54 11.40 1.11
C GLY A 16 -11.40 11.67 2.36
N THR A 17 -11.96 12.88 2.52
CA THR A 17 -12.79 13.22 3.69
C THR A 17 -14.19 12.61 3.57
N LEU A 18 -14.73 12.51 2.36
CA LEU A 18 -16.05 11.93 2.12
C LEU A 18 -16.10 10.44 2.45
N ALA A 19 -15.08 9.66 2.09
CA ALA A 19 -15.03 8.23 2.37
C ALA A 19 -14.86 7.90 3.88
N SER A 20 -14.23 8.80 4.64
CA SER A 20 -14.08 8.66 6.09
C SER A 20 -15.40 8.89 6.85
N ASP A 21 -16.31 9.71 6.29
CA ASP A 21 -17.62 10.06 6.88
C ASP A 21 -18.75 9.05 6.52
N MET A 22 -18.48 8.12 5.59
CA MET A 22 -19.44 7.10 5.19
C MET A 22 -19.66 6.07 6.30
N ASP A 23 -20.92 5.74 6.58
CA ASP A 23 -21.25 4.63 7.49
C ASP A 23 -20.80 3.29 6.87
N ALA A 24 -20.43 2.32 7.71
CA ALA A 24 -19.89 1.02 7.31
C ALA A 24 -20.76 0.31 6.25
N SER A 25 -22.08 0.48 6.29
CA SER A 25 -22.99 -0.11 5.29
C SER A 25 -22.80 0.49 3.90
N GLN A 26 -22.55 1.79 3.80
CA GLN A 26 -22.36 2.47 2.52
C GLN A 26 -20.99 2.14 1.91
N ARG A 27 -19.94 2.07 2.72
CA ARG A 27 -18.60 1.64 2.28
C ARG A 27 -18.63 0.21 1.76
N LYS A 28 -19.25 -0.70 2.51
CA LYS A 28 -19.39 -2.10 2.10
C LYS A 28 -20.11 -2.24 0.76
N SER A 29 -21.15 -1.44 0.52
CA SER A 29 -21.84 -1.41 -0.76
C SER A 29 -20.95 -0.89 -1.90
N ILE A 30 -20.12 0.14 -1.66
CA ILE A 30 -19.17 0.64 -2.66
C ILE A 30 -18.13 -0.43 -2.99
N ILE A 31 -17.50 -1.01 -1.97
CA ILE A 31 -16.47 -2.05 -2.14
C ILE A 31 -17.03 -3.23 -2.92
N SER A 32 -18.24 -3.71 -2.57
CA SER A 32 -18.85 -4.87 -3.22
C SER A 32 -19.25 -4.64 -4.69
N ASN A 33 -19.28 -3.39 -5.18
CA ASN A 33 -19.67 -3.06 -6.55
C ASN A 33 -18.52 -3.15 -7.56
N PHE A 34 -17.28 -3.36 -7.12
CA PHE A 34 -16.12 -3.44 -8.01
C PHE A 34 -15.67 -4.88 -8.22
N ASP A 35 -15.37 -5.21 -9.48
CA ASP A 35 -14.59 -6.40 -9.81
C ASP A 35 -13.10 -6.07 -9.65
N TYR A 36 -12.58 -6.30 -8.44
CA TYR A 36 -11.17 -6.03 -8.14
C TYR A 36 -10.21 -6.90 -8.94
N ASP A 37 -10.60 -8.12 -9.31
CA ASP A 37 -9.76 -9.03 -10.09
C ASP A 37 -9.60 -8.50 -11.53
N GLU A 38 -10.67 -7.95 -12.11
CA GLU A 38 -10.61 -7.25 -13.39
C GLU A 38 -9.81 -5.94 -13.29
N LEU A 39 -10.03 -5.14 -12.23
CA LEU A 39 -9.26 -3.90 -12.01
C LEU A 39 -7.76 -4.16 -11.91
N ILE A 40 -7.36 -5.19 -11.15
CA ILE A 40 -5.96 -5.60 -11.04
C ILE A 40 -5.41 -5.98 -12.40
N LYS A 41 -6.12 -6.80 -13.20
CA LYS A 41 -5.66 -7.22 -14.53
C LYS A 41 -5.47 -6.05 -15.50
N ILE A 42 -6.38 -5.07 -15.47
CA ILE A 42 -6.35 -3.94 -16.39
C ILE A 42 -5.29 -2.92 -15.99
N GLN A 43 -5.17 -2.61 -14.69
CA GLN A 43 -4.39 -1.47 -14.19
C GLN A 43 -3.01 -1.85 -13.69
N LEU A 44 -2.82 -3.12 -13.29
CA LEU A 44 -1.53 -3.71 -12.95
C LEU A 44 -1.22 -4.86 -13.91
N PRO A 45 -1.07 -4.59 -15.23
CA PRO A 45 -0.49 -5.59 -16.13
C PRO A 45 0.86 -6.00 -15.54
N GLN A 46 1.32 -7.23 -15.80
CA GLN A 46 2.57 -7.79 -15.27
C GLN A 46 3.76 -6.84 -15.51
N ALA A 47 3.94 -5.86 -14.65
CA ALA A 47 5.10 -5.01 -14.63
C ALA A 47 6.27 -5.93 -14.31
N ALA A 48 7.43 -5.69 -14.93
CA ALA A 48 8.62 -6.49 -14.70
C ALA A 48 8.89 -6.59 -13.19
N GLY A 49 8.60 -7.76 -12.62
CA GLY A 49 8.77 -8.04 -11.20
C GLY A 49 7.54 -7.99 -10.30
N ILE A 50 6.30 -7.77 -10.76
CA ILE A 50 5.09 -8.01 -9.94
C ILE A 50 4.67 -9.48 -10.04
N HIS A 51 4.59 -10.17 -8.91
CA HIS A 51 4.20 -11.58 -8.83
C HIS A 51 2.75 -11.76 -8.39
N ASN A 52 2.36 -11.10 -7.31
CA ASN A 52 1.02 -11.19 -6.77
C ASN A 52 0.48 -9.83 -6.32
N VAL A 53 -0.84 -9.67 -6.39
CA VAL A 53 -1.56 -8.53 -5.85
C VAL A 53 -2.70 -9.05 -4.99
N ALA A 54 -2.92 -8.41 -3.85
CA ALA A 54 -4.09 -8.59 -3.02
C ALA A 54 -4.64 -7.23 -2.62
N VAL A 55 -5.96 -7.13 -2.58
CA VAL A 55 -6.71 -5.97 -2.11
C VAL A 55 -7.58 -6.44 -0.95
N PHE A 56 -7.53 -5.70 0.15
CA PHE A 56 -8.28 -5.97 1.37
C PHE A 56 -9.17 -4.78 1.70
N ASP A 57 -10.36 -5.02 2.24
CA ASP A 57 -11.18 -3.98 2.87
C ASP A 57 -10.41 -3.41 4.08
N LEU A 58 -10.36 -2.08 4.21
CA LEU A 58 -9.62 -1.42 5.28
C LEU A 58 -10.25 -1.63 6.67
N ASP A 59 -11.58 -1.77 6.75
CA ASP A 59 -12.32 -1.87 8.02
C ASP A 59 -12.20 -3.28 8.64
N ASP A 60 -12.42 -4.32 7.83
CA ASP A 60 -12.46 -5.70 8.30
C ASP A 60 -11.27 -6.58 7.86
N VAL A 61 -10.36 -6.02 7.06
CA VAL A 61 -9.15 -6.67 6.51
C VAL A 61 -9.43 -7.97 5.78
N ARG A 62 -10.66 -8.13 5.24
CA ARG A 62 -10.99 -9.26 4.38
C ARG A 62 -10.53 -9.01 2.95
N PRO A 63 -10.04 -10.05 2.26
CA PRO A 63 -9.66 -9.93 0.87
C PRO A 63 -10.89 -9.66 0.00
N VAL A 64 -10.80 -8.64 -0.85
CA VAL A 64 -11.84 -8.23 -1.82
C VAL A 64 -11.41 -8.47 -3.26
N GLY A 65 -10.11 -8.64 -3.52
CA GLY A 65 -9.58 -9.05 -4.82
C GLY A 65 -8.15 -9.56 -4.74
N ALA A 66 -7.75 -10.42 -5.68
CA ALA A 66 -6.39 -10.93 -5.75
C ALA A 66 -6.02 -11.53 -7.10
N THR A 67 -4.73 -11.51 -7.44
CA THR A 67 -4.20 -12.31 -8.56
C THR A 67 -4.21 -13.81 -8.25
N ALA A 68 -4.04 -14.19 -6.99
CA ALA A 68 -4.00 -15.58 -6.55
C ALA A 68 -4.64 -15.74 -5.16
N LYS A 69 -5.55 -16.71 -5.00
CA LYS A 69 -6.21 -17.00 -3.72
C LYS A 69 -5.24 -17.52 -2.65
N SER A 70 -4.18 -18.22 -3.06
CA SER A 70 -3.12 -18.67 -2.15
C SER A 70 -2.38 -17.49 -1.51
N PHE A 71 -2.22 -16.39 -2.26
CA PHE A 71 -1.55 -15.20 -1.76
C PHE A 71 -2.36 -14.47 -0.68
N THR A 72 -3.69 -14.36 -0.82
CA THR A 72 -4.53 -13.77 0.24
C THR A 72 -4.68 -14.67 1.46
N THR A 73 -4.69 -15.99 1.26
CA THR A 73 -4.85 -16.97 2.35
C THR A 73 -3.76 -16.83 3.41
N ARG A 74 -2.52 -16.50 3.02
CA ARG A 74 -1.41 -16.34 3.99
C ARG A 74 -1.66 -15.23 5.01
N PHE A 75 -2.35 -14.16 4.60
CA PHE A 75 -2.68 -13.03 5.47
C PHE A 75 -3.98 -13.20 6.25
N ASN A 76 -4.77 -14.23 5.94
CA ASN A 76 -6.03 -14.52 6.65
C ASN A 76 -5.83 -15.38 7.91
N LYS A 77 -4.61 -15.89 8.16
CA LYS A 77 -4.30 -16.69 9.36
C LYS A 77 -4.50 -15.86 10.63
N ASP A 78 -3.99 -14.63 10.64
CA ASP A 78 -4.18 -13.67 11.72
C ASP A 78 -4.49 -12.26 11.16
N PRO A 79 -5.78 -11.87 11.12
CA PRO A 79 -6.17 -10.54 10.64
C PRO A 79 -5.60 -9.39 11.47
N SER A 80 -5.14 -9.63 12.71
CA SER A 80 -4.55 -8.58 13.54
C SER A 80 -3.22 -8.06 12.99
N GLU A 81 -2.47 -8.89 12.25
CA GLU A 81 -1.24 -8.51 11.57
C GLU A 81 -1.49 -7.48 10.45
N LEU A 82 -2.54 -7.68 9.65
CA LEU A 82 -2.95 -6.71 8.63
C LEU A 82 -3.46 -5.42 9.27
N ARG A 83 -4.20 -5.50 10.39
CA ARG A 83 -4.61 -4.30 11.13
C ARG A 83 -3.41 -3.52 11.65
N ALA A 84 -2.41 -4.20 12.19
CA ALA A 84 -1.18 -3.55 12.65
C ALA A 84 -0.44 -2.83 11.51
N LEU A 85 -0.47 -3.37 10.29
CA LEU A 85 0.05 -2.68 9.11
C LEU A 85 -0.78 -1.43 8.76
N VAL A 86 -2.11 -1.51 8.79
CA VAL A 86 -3.00 -0.35 8.56
C VAL A 86 -2.76 0.74 9.61
N ASP A 87 -2.65 0.36 10.88
CA ASP A 87 -2.38 1.27 11.99
C ASP A 87 -1.04 1.99 11.80
N ARG A 88 0.00 1.30 11.30
CA ARG A 88 1.29 1.92 10.97
C ARG A 88 1.14 3.00 9.90
N PHE A 89 0.37 2.76 8.84
CA PHE A 89 0.06 3.80 7.85
C PHE A 89 -0.71 4.96 8.47
N THR A 90 -1.65 4.69 9.38
CA THR A 90 -2.45 5.74 10.04
C THR A 90 -1.59 6.61 10.96
N VAL A 91 -0.73 6.00 11.78
CA VAL A 91 0.20 6.71 12.66
C VAL A 91 1.22 7.51 11.85
N ALA A 92 1.79 6.93 10.79
CA ALA A 92 2.73 7.62 9.92
C ALA A 92 2.12 8.82 9.19
N ASN A 93 0.80 8.80 8.95
CA ASN A 93 0.04 9.86 8.28
C ASN A 93 -0.68 10.81 9.26
N ALA A 94 -0.41 10.73 10.56
CA ALA A 94 -0.98 11.64 11.53
C ALA A 94 -0.27 13.01 11.48
N PRO A 95 -0.99 14.16 11.66
CA PRO A 95 -0.40 15.49 11.61
C PRO A 95 0.74 15.75 12.62
N ALA A 96 0.76 14.98 13.70
CA ALA A 96 1.78 15.02 14.76
C ALA A 96 2.58 13.70 14.83
N ALA A 97 2.73 13.01 13.70
CA ALA A 97 3.42 11.73 13.65
C ALA A 97 4.81 11.86 14.31
N PRO A 98 5.16 10.95 15.23
CA PRO A 98 6.49 10.94 15.83
C PRO A 98 7.54 10.77 14.72
N PRO A 99 8.77 11.30 14.90
CA PRO A 99 9.85 11.09 13.93
C PRO A 99 9.99 9.59 13.66
N ALA A 100 10.02 9.21 12.38
CA ALA A 100 9.98 7.82 11.93
C ALA A 100 10.89 6.93 12.80
N GLU A 101 10.28 6.10 13.65
CA GLU A 101 11.03 5.19 14.49
C GLU A 101 11.82 4.22 13.62
N LYS A 102 13.02 3.87 14.08
CA LYS A 102 13.87 2.86 13.42
C LYS A 102 13.04 1.61 13.15
N SER A 103 13.12 1.12 11.91
CA SER A 103 12.40 -0.02 11.35
C SER A 103 12.23 -1.16 12.35
N THR A 104 11.10 -1.17 13.05
CA THR A 104 10.76 -2.24 14.00
C THR A 104 10.12 -3.37 13.20
N SER A 105 10.75 -4.55 13.24
CA SER A 105 10.23 -5.76 12.62
C SER A 105 8.85 -6.11 13.15
N PHE A 106 8.00 -6.68 12.32
CA PHE A 106 6.65 -7.09 12.68
C PHE A 106 6.23 -8.32 11.88
N GLU A 107 5.24 -9.04 12.40
CA GLU A 107 4.71 -10.23 11.76
C GLU A 107 3.61 -9.84 10.76
N LEU A 108 3.63 -10.50 9.60
CA LEU A 108 2.63 -10.32 8.56
C LEU A 108 2.56 -11.57 7.67
N GLY A 109 1.39 -12.19 7.58
CA GLY A 109 1.15 -13.35 6.74
C GLY A 109 2.03 -14.56 7.08
N GLY A 110 2.38 -14.73 8.37
CA GLY A 110 3.32 -15.76 8.84
C GLY A 110 4.80 -15.47 8.58
N GLY A 111 5.14 -14.30 8.02
CA GLY A 111 6.51 -13.85 7.83
C GLY A 111 6.90 -12.69 8.76
N THR A 112 8.20 -12.41 8.89
CA THR A 112 8.69 -11.23 9.62
C THR A 112 9.15 -10.17 8.63
N TYR A 113 8.58 -8.96 8.71
CA TYR A 113 8.84 -7.86 7.80
C TYR A 113 9.36 -6.63 8.53
N THR A 114 10.11 -5.82 7.80
CA THR A 114 10.59 -4.49 8.19
C THR A 114 10.13 -3.48 7.16
N VAL A 115 9.69 -2.31 7.61
CA VAL A 115 9.36 -1.21 6.71
C VAL A 115 10.67 -0.53 6.29
N SER A 116 10.98 -0.58 4.99
CA SER A 116 11.94 0.37 4.43
C SER A 116 11.16 1.64 4.08
N GLY A 117 11.61 2.74 4.68
CA GLY A 117 10.88 4.00 4.65
C GLY A 117 10.73 4.60 3.25
N PRO A 118 9.85 5.60 3.10
CA PRO A 118 9.74 6.35 1.86
C PRO A 118 11.07 7.05 1.57
N ARG A 119 11.44 7.19 0.30
CA ARG A 119 12.53 8.09 -0.09
C ARG A 119 12.19 9.50 0.44
N GLY A 120 12.89 9.95 1.48
CA GLY A 120 13.03 11.37 1.83
C GLY A 120 11.86 12.07 2.54
N GLY A 121 11.26 11.47 3.58
CA GLY A 121 10.35 12.21 4.47
C GLY A 121 9.07 12.71 3.78
N GLN A 122 8.62 12.02 2.74
CA GLN A 122 7.36 12.32 2.09
C GLN A 122 6.19 11.97 3.01
N PHE A 123 5.46 13.00 3.40
CA PHE A 123 4.16 12.91 4.04
C PHE A 123 3.10 13.34 3.03
N PRO A 124 1.95 12.63 2.94
CA PRO A 124 1.67 11.36 3.60
C PRO A 124 2.44 10.17 3.00
N LEU A 125 2.71 9.16 3.84
CA LEU A 125 3.15 7.82 3.48
C LEU A 125 2.01 7.11 2.74
N ASP A 126 1.95 7.32 1.43
CA ASP A 126 0.95 6.65 0.57
C ASP A 126 1.39 5.24 0.20
N LEU A 127 2.69 4.96 0.20
CA LEU A 127 3.28 3.70 -0.25
C LEU A 127 4.50 3.36 0.59
N ALA A 128 4.54 2.15 1.13
CA ALA A 128 5.65 1.59 1.88
C ALA A 128 6.17 0.32 1.20
N VAL A 129 7.48 0.07 1.34
CA VAL A 129 8.08 -1.20 0.92
C VAL A 129 8.43 -1.99 2.16
N LEU A 130 7.94 -3.22 2.21
CA LEU A 130 8.16 -4.17 3.28
C LEU A 130 9.17 -5.19 2.80
N HIS A 131 10.24 -5.37 3.56
CA HIS A 131 11.25 -6.38 3.35
C HIS A 131 11.14 -7.41 4.44
N GLY A 132 10.93 -8.66 4.09
CA GLY A 132 10.78 -9.71 5.08
C GLY A 132 11.23 -11.05 4.59
N LYS A 133 11.00 -12.03 5.45
CA LYS A 133 11.12 -13.45 5.13
C LYS A 133 9.81 -14.15 5.41
N THR A 134 9.42 -15.05 4.52
CA THR A 134 8.25 -15.93 4.74
C THR A 134 8.52 -16.92 5.88
N GLU A 135 7.47 -17.62 6.32
CA GLU A 135 7.55 -18.71 7.30
C GLU A 135 8.60 -19.77 6.91
N ASP A 136 8.76 -20.01 5.61
CA ASP A 136 9.73 -20.95 5.02
C ASP A 136 11.16 -20.39 4.90
N GLY A 137 11.37 -19.13 5.29
CA GLY A 137 12.68 -18.45 5.26
C GLY A 137 13.08 -17.86 3.91
N GLU A 138 12.19 -17.85 2.93
CA GLU A 138 12.40 -17.23 1.62
C GLU A 138 12.27 -15.70 1.72
N ASP A 139 13.12 -14.97 0.99
CA ASP A 139 13.04 -13.52 0.93
C ASP A 139 11.72 -13.09 0.27
N ASP A 140 11.02 -12.13 0.88
CA ASP A 140 9.76 -11.60 0.37
C ASP A 140 9.75 -10.07 0.42
N VAL A 141 9.18 -9.48 -0.63
CA VAL A 141 9.09 -8.04 -0.79
C VAL A 141 7.65 -7.67 -1.11
N LEU A 142 7.09 -6.82 -0.27
CA LEU A 142 5.73 -6.31 -0.45
C LEU A 142 5.74 -4.80 -0.59
N PHE A 143 5.08 -4.31 -1.63
CA PHE A 143 4.69 -2.91 -1.73
C PHE A 143 3.29 -2.80 -1.12
N ALA A 144 3.17 -2.03 -0.06
CA ALA A 144 1.91 -1.80 0.65
C ALA A 144 1.45 -0.36 0.43
N SER A 145 0.19 -0.18 0.06
CA SER A 145 -0.43 1.13 -0.10
C SER A 145 -1.85 1.08 0.42
N LYS A 146 -2.39 2.20 0.88
CA LYS A 146 -3.79 2.27 1.33
C LYS A 146 -4.53 3.41 0.64
N THR A 147 -5.81 3.20 0.46
CA THR A 147 -6.79 4.24 0.12
C THR A 147 -7.67 4.51 1.34
N ALA A 148 -8.83 5.16 1.15
CA ALA A 148 -9.77 5.39 2.24
C ALA A 148 -10.56 4.14 2.64
N ALA A 149 -10.76 3.20 1.70
CA ALA A 149 -11.60 2.01 1.89
C ALA A 149 -10.84 0.69 1.69
N VAL A 150 -9.66 0.68 1.05
CA VAL A 150 -8.91 -0.56 0.82
C VAL A 150 -7.41 -0.47 1.13
N LEU A 151 -6.84 -1.60 1.54
CA LEU A 151 -5.40 -1.84 1.61
C LEU A 151 -4.96 -2.67 0.39
N VAL A 152 -3.92 -2.24 -0.29
CA VAL A 152 -3.32 -2.93 -1.44
C VAL A 152 -1.95 -3.47 -1.05
N LEU A 153 -1.75 -4.78 -1.25
CA LEU A 153 -0.46 -5.45 -1.12
C LEU A 153 -0.02 -5.99 -2.48
N VAL A 154 1.18 -5.62 -2.92
CA VAL A 154 1.79 -6.10 -4.15
C VAL A 154 3.09 -6.82 -3.84
N GLN A 155 3.13 -8.12 -4.09
CA GLN A 155 4.34 -8.91 -4.00
C GLN A 155 5.20 -8.69 -5.23
N ALA A 156 6.45 -8.28 -5.01
CA ALA A 156 7.44 -8.09 -6.05
C ALA A 156 8.57 -9.12 -5.95
N ASN A 157 9.33 -9.27 -7.04
CA ASN A 157 10.54 -10.08 -7.03
C ASN A 157 11.51 -9.56 -5.96
N PRO A 158 12.00 -10.41 -5.04
CA PRO A 158 12.95 -10.01 -4.00
C PRO A 158 14.18 -9.26 -4.53
N ALA A 159 14.66 -9.64 -5.72
CA ALA A 159 15.82 -9.02 -6.36
C ALA A 159 15.61 -7.54 -6.71
N VAL A 160 14.36 -7.09 -6.87
CA VAL A 160 14.02 -5.71 -7.21
C VAL A 160 14.20 -4.77 -6.01
N ALA A 161 14.11 -5.29 -4.78
CA ALA A 161 14.16 -4.47 -3.58
C ALA A 161 15.42 -4.68 -2.72
N ASP A 162 16.17 -5.77 -2.90
CA ASP A 162 17.36 -6.02 -2.08
C ASP A 162 18.52 -5.05 -2.38
N GLU A 163 18.92 -4.31 -1.35
CA GLU A 163 20.05 -3.39 -1.37
C GLU A 163 21.39 -4.12 -1.35
N GLN A 164 21.45 -5.37 -0.85
CA GLN A 164 22.67 -6.17 -0.89
C GLN A 164 22.94 -6.72 -2.30
N GLN A 165 21.91 -7.12 -3.04
CA GLN A 165 22.05 -7.52 -4.44
C GLN A 165 22.54 -6.35 -5.32
N ARG A 166 22.09 -5.12 -5.06
CA ARG A 166 22.63 -3.90 -5.71
C ARG A 166 24.12 -3.66 -5.48
N LYS A 167 24.67 -4.12 -4.34
CA LYS A 167 26.10 -4.01 -4.01
C LYS A 167 26.94 -5.15 -4.62
N ARG A 168 26.31 -6.25 -5.02
CA ARG A 168 26.96 -7.44 -5.61
C ARG A 168 26.86 -7.49 -7.13
N SER A 169 25.91 -6.78 -7.72
CA SER A 169 25.69 -6.70 -9.17
C SER A 169 26.58 -5.66 -9.86
N ASP A 170 26.97 -5.93 -11.10
CA ASP A 170 27.66 -4.98 -11.97
C ASP A 170 26.79 -3.73 -12.24
N SER A 171 27.42 -2.61 -12.60
CA SER A 171 26.75 -1.29 -12.75
C SER A 171 25.52 -1.29 -13.68
N GLU A 172 25.49 -2.18 -14.68
CA GLU A 172 24.36 -2.32 -15.61
C GLU A 172 23.17 -3.07 -15.01
N GLU A 173 23.42 -4.16 -14.28
CA GLU A 173 22.40 -4.93 -13.57
C GLU A 173 21.77 -4.11 -12.44
N ALA A 174 22.59 -3.40 -11.65
CA ALA A 174 22.11 -2.51 -10.61
C ALA A 174 21.19 -1.41 -11.18
N SER A 175 21.52 -0.89 -12.36
CA SER A 175 20.70 0.10 -13.08
C SER A 175 19.38 -0.49 -13.57
N LYS A 176 19.38 -1.75 -14.04
CA LYS A 176 18.16 -2.46 -14.46
C LYS A 176 17.23 -2.70 -13.28
N LEU A 177 17.75 -3.23 -12.17
CA LEU A 177 16.97 -3.46 -10.95
C LEU A 177 16.42 -2.16 -10.34
N ALA A 178 17.16 -1.05 -10.45
CA ALA A 178 16.66 0.26 -10.04
C ALA A 178 15.47 0.72 -10.90
N LYS A 179 15.55 0.55 -12.22
CA LYS A 179 14.43 0.85 -13.15
C LYS A 179 13.23 -0.05 -12.89
N GLU A 180 13.44 -1.33 -12.62
CA GLU A 180 12.37 -2.26 -12.25
C GLU A 180 11.69 -1.82 -10.95
N LYS A 181 12.46 -1.45 -9.91
CA LYS A 181 11.90 -0.94 -8.65
C LYS A 181 11.06 0.31 -8.84
N ASP A 182 11.58 1.28 -9.60
CA ASP A 182 10.85 2.52 -9.88
C ASP A 182 9.59 2.26 -10.73
N THR A 183 9.63 1.24 -11.61
CA THR A 183 8.49 0.79 -12.42
C THR A 183 7.41 0.16 -11.55
N VAL A 184 7.78 -0.79 -10.66
CA VAL A 184 6.84 -1.41 -9.70
C VAL A 184 6.25 -0.33 -8.79
N TRP A 185 7.09 0.58 -8.26
CA TRP A 185 6.63 1.69 -7.43
C TRP A 185 5.61 2.57 -8.16
N SER A 186 5.91 2.97 -9.40
CA SER A 186 5.02 3.79 -10.23
C SER A 186 3.70 3.08 -10.54
N ALA A 187 3.75 1.78 -10.82
CA ALA A 187 2.56 0.97 -11.09
C ALA A 187 1.66 0.88 -9.86
N VAL A 188 2.22 0.54 -8.69
CA VAL A 188 1.47 0.47 -7.43
C VAL A 188 0.83 1.81 -7.08
N ARG A 189 1.58 2.91 -7.25
CA ARG A 189 1.07 4.26 -7.01
C ARG A 189 -0.07 4.62 -7.96
N SER A 190 0.09 4.35 -9.25
CA SER A 190 -0.92 4.64 -10.26
C SER A 190 -2.19 3.83 -10.03
N PHE A 191 -2.04 2.55 -9.67
CA PHE A 191 -3.17 1.69 -9.32
C PHE A 191 -3.92 2.21 -8.11
N THR A 192 -3.20 2.56 -7.03
CA THR A 192 -3.80 3.12 -5.82
C THR A 192 -4.54 4.42 -6.12
N GLN A 193 -3.94 5.33 -6.91
CA GLN A 193 -4.60 6.56 -7.34
C GLN A 193 -5.88 6.28 -8.16
N ALA A 194 -5.87 5.25 -9.00
CA ALA A 194 -7.03 4.85 -9.78
C ALA A 194 -8.14 4.25 -8.91
N LEU A 195 -7.80 3.60 -7.79
CA LEU A 195 -8.79 3.18 -6.78
C LEU A 195 -9.35 4.40 -6.05
N THR A 196 -8.50 5.31 -5.58
CA THR A 196 -8.91 6.57 -4.94
C THR A 196 -9.82 7.43 -5.81
N SER A 197 -9.52 7.55 -7.10
CA SER A 197 -10.37 8.31 -8.04
C SER A 197 -11.76 7.70 -8.24
N ARG A 198 -11.94 6.41 -7.90
CA ARG A 198 -13.21 5.70 -7.94
C ARG A 198 -13.98 5.78 -6.61
N GLY A 199 -13.46 6.51 -5.63
CA GLY A 199 -14.06 6.63 -4.29
C GLY A 199 -13.72 5.46 -3.36
N LEU A 200 -12.71 4.67 -3.71
CA LEU A 200 -12.15 3.61 -2.87
C LEU A 200 -11.01 4.13 -2.01
#